data_AF-A0A8J2BCQ3-F1
#
_entry.id   AF-A0A8J2BCQ3-F1
#
_cell.length_a   1.000
_cell.length_b   1.000
_cell.length_c   1.000
_cell.angle_alpha   90.00
_cell.angle_beta   90.00
_cell.angle_gamma   90.00
#
_symmetry.space_group_name_H-M   'P 1'
#
loop_
_entity.id
_entity.type
_entity.pdbx_description
1 polymer ?
#
loop_
_entity_poly.entity_id
_entity_poly.type
_entity_poly.pdbx_seq_one_letter_code
_entity_poly.pdbx_strand_id
1 'polypeptide(L)'
;MLSTLRVSTGRATRPCSRMLQGLQRRTFFGVKNPMETGEGGMFVTKYKIVKPGKAGIDWDDFLLTLPSRDQLGSETKQVETFLKYLKVVTDHEKRPKDFQDFLKRAKDGLNVEADVYVSTEELLSVMWQNGYADKERTSLQYTFPADYKFHYPELAVLFDLSEEDAYKYCMRVRIEASHIGQLQTQKMKEGGWVRDHWLIFGASIFMLKTFPFFNYYFALKSFGTGMVMWTSYTAFGRYIGDVVSRNEFMAQQKTASDVMEGEDKIMAAMKRFANDSSCLDKLASFSSDMGPSMATYRKALIDQERHSLLSKAQKQLSNILAFEDSTSAKLQESIVKEVKSDFQRKFTGDKGMQSAAFESALAGIAGGKGNDPVLGFFATSLKAIDLSGKAKANAAGSVSERLAHLQAEQEKEFVKTFYISGEEAATAKKSGNEQSMQQLYAKVGYHVLGSFGLTEVPEKPSMPSADKYVGEIADAASKLGKEIEKKRLDSFQAAFA
;
A
#
# COMPACT_ATOMS: atom_id res chain seq x y z
N MET A 1 69.39 24.97 10.58
CA MET A 1 68.83 23.60 10.54
C MET A 1 67.61 23.61 9.64
N LEU A 2 67.65 22.75 8.62
CA LEU A 2 66.56 22.31 7.74
C LEU A 2 65.82 23.35 6.88
N SER A 3 66.08 23.16 5.59
CA SER A 3 65.57 23.76 4.38
C SER A 3 64.06 23.67 4.19
N THR A 4 63.54 24.73 3.58
CA THR A 4 62.32 24.83 2.78
C THR A 4 62.19 23.73 1.73
N LEU A 5 60.95 23.30 1.42
CA LEU A 5 60.50 23.01 0.04
C LEU A 5 58.99 22.78 -0.04
N ARG A 6 58.34 23.65 -0.83
CA ARG A 6 57.03 23.45 -1.47
C ARG A 6 57.13 22.27 -2.43
N VAL A 7 56.09 21.44 -2.54
CA VAL A 7 55.90 20.54 -3.69
C VAL A 7 54.51 20.72 -4.30
N SER A 8 54.59 21.25 -5.51
CA SER A 8 53.69 21.25 -6.66
C SER A 8 52.72 20.06 -6.78
N THR A 9 51.50 20.40 -7.23
CA THR A 9 50.52 19.54 -7.89
C THR A 9 51.12 18.71 -9.02
N GLY A 10 50.84 17.40 -9.02
CA GLY A 10 51.09 16.50 -10.15
C GLY A 10 49.91 15.56 -10.33
N ARG A 11 49.18 15.71 -11.44
CA ARG A 11 48.16 14.77 -11.92
C ARG A 11 48.81 13.41 -12.16
N ALA A 12 48.43 12.40 -11.39
CA ALA A 12 48.68 11.00 -11.75
C ALA A 12 47.49 10.50 -12.58
N THR A 13 47.70 10.41 -13.89
CA THR A 13 46.86 9.67 -14.82
C THR A 13 46.74 8.22 -14.36
N ARG A 14 45.50 7.74 -14.25
CA ARG A 14 45.18 6.33 -14.00
C ARG A 14 45.84 5.45 -15.08
N PRO A 15 46.71 4.49 -14.75
CA PRO A 15 46.93 3.37 -15.65
C PRO A 15 45.65 2.54 -15.63
N CYS A 16 45.10 2.34 -16.83
CA CYS A 16 43.93 1.53 -17.10
C CYS A 16 44.06 0.17 -16.41
N SER A 17 43.18 -0.11 -15.45
CA SER A 17 43.13 -1.34 -14.64
C SER A 17 42.62 -2.56 -15.42
N ARG A 18 42.97 -2.66 -16.71
CA ARG A 18 42.64 -3.80 -17.58
C ARG A 18 43.68 -4.92 -17.55
N MET A 19 44.84 -4.71 -16.91
CA MET A 19 45.93 -5.72 -16.86
C MET A 19 46.00 -6.53 -15.56
N LEU A 20 45.21 -6.20 -14.52
CA LEU A 20 45.18 -6.93 -13.24
C LEU A 20 43.94 -7.81 -13.06
N GLN A 21 43.12 -7.99 -14.10
CA GLN A 21 42.01 -8.95 -14.10
C GLN A 21 42.45 -10.37 -14.51
N GLY A 22 43.74 -10.61 -14.79
CA GLY A 22 44.26 -11.87 -15.32
C GLY A 22 44.78 -12.87 -14.29
N LEU A 23 44.75 -12.56 -12.99
CA LEU A 23 45.27 -13.44 -11.92
C LEU A 23 44.18 -14.03 -11.01
N GLN A 24 42.91 -13.72 -11.26
CA GLN A 24 41.79 -14.19 -10.44
C GLN A 24 40.84 -15.03 -11.30
N ARG A 25 40.53 -16.24 -10.80
CA ARG A 25 39.88 -17.38 -11.46
C ARG A 25 40.83 -18.27 -12.25
N ARG A 26 41.33 -19.32 -11.59
CA ARG A 26 41.70 -20.56 -12.27
C ARG A 26 40.45 -21.25 -12.82
N THR A 27 39.73 -20.58 -13.72
CA THR A 27 38.68 -21.20 -14.52
C THR A 27 39.35 -21.84 -15.73
N PHE A 28 39.49 -23.16 -15.73
CA PHE A 28 39.77 -23.88 -16.96
C PHE A 28 38.45 -23.97 -17.74
N PHE A 29 38.40 -23.41 -18.96
CA PHE A 29 37.19 -23.33 -19.81
C PHE A 29 35.94 -22.67 -19.18
N GLY A 30 36.12 -21.72 -18.26
CA GLY A 30 34.98 -20.99 -17.65
C GLY A 30 34.19 -21.79 -16.61
N VAL A 31 34.63 -23.00 -16.26
CA VAL A 31 34.07 -23.83 -15.18
C VAL A 31 34.67 -23.39 -13.85
N LYS A 32 33.82 -23.17 -12.84
CA LYS A 32 34.25 -22.94 -11.46
C LYS A 32 34.51 -24.29 -10.80
N ASN A 33 35.73 -24.52 -10.29
CA ASN A 33 36.02 -25.71 -9.49
C ASN A 33 35.76 -25.39 -8.00
N PRO A 34 34.66 -25.89 -7.40
CA PRO A 34 34.26 -25.55 -6.04
C PRO A 34 35.28 -26.02 -5.00
N MET A 35 36.13 -27.01 -5.36
CA MET A 35 37.16 -27.53 -4.48
C MET A 35 38.33 -26.56 -4.23
N GLU A 36 38.54 -25.55 -5.08
CA GLU A 36 39.57 -24.53 -4.86
C GLU A 36 39.06 -23.30 -4.08
N THR A 37 37.75 -23.19 -3.86
CA THR A 37 37.10 -21.98 -3.34
C THR A 37 36.77 -22.00 -1.84
N GLY A 38 37.04 -23.10 -1.13
CA GLY A 38 36.83 -23.20 0.32
C GLY A 38 37.94 -22.55 1.15
N GLU A 39 37.61 -22.09 2.37
CA GLU A 39 38.60 -21.61 3.34
C GLU A 39 39.69 -22.66 3.58
N GLY A 40 40.94 -22.33 3.22
CA GLY A 40 42.12 -23.19 3.45
C GLY A 40 42.59 -24.04 2.25
N GLY A 41 41.86 -24.06 1.14
CA GLY A 41 42.23 -24.83 -0.06
C GLY A 41 42.24 -26.35 0.14
N MET A 42 42.74 -27.11 -0.84
CA MET A 42 42.85 -28.57 -0.76
C MET A 42 44.22 -29.02 -0.24
N PHE A 43 44.21 -29.96 0.70
CA PHE A 43 45.42 -30.68 1.13
C PHE A 43 45.45 -32.08 0.53
N VAL A 44 46.50 -32.37 -0.23
CA VAL A 44 46.71 -33.69 -0.83
C VAL A 44 47.06 -34.69 0.27
N THR A 45 46.38 -35.83 0.28
CA THR A 45 46.74 -36.95 1.15
C THR A 45 47.66 -37.92 0.41
N LYS A 46 48.36 -38.77 1.15
CA LYS A 46 49.18 -39.86 0.56
C LYS A 46 48.33 -40.97 -0.09
N TYR A 47 47.02 -40.96 0.10
CA TYR A 47 46.13 -42.01 -0.39
C TYR A 47 45.61 -41.66 -1.78
N LYS A 48 45.56 -42.66 -2.66
CA LYS A 48 44.94 -42.53 -3.97
C LYS A 48 43.43 -42.62 -3.85
N ILE A 49 42.72 -41.97 -4.76
CA ILE A 49 41.27 -42.08 -4.87
C ILE A 49 40.94 -43.51 -5.31
N VAL A 50 40.10 -44.19 -4.54
CA VAL A 50 39.63 -45.55 -4.85
C VAL A 50 38.14 -45.49 -5.13
N LYS A 51 37.74 -46.03 -6.28
CA LYS A 51 36.36 -46.16 -6.73
C LYS A 51 36.03 -47.64 -6.95
N PRO A 52 34.75 -48.04 -6.89
CA PRO A 52 34.36 -49.43 -7.12
C PRO A 52 34.82 -49.88 -8.51
N GLY A 53 35.49 -51.04 -8.56
CA GLY A 53 35.96 -51.64 -9.81
C GLY A 53 34.79 -52.17 -10.63
N LYS A 54 34.70 -51.73 -11.89
CA LYS A 54 33.76 -52.25 -12.88
C LYS A 54 34.56 -52.77 -14.07
N ALA A 55 34.19 -53.93 -14.61
CA ALA A 55 34.91 -54.52 -15.73
C ALA A 55 34.79 -53.63 -16.97
N GLY A 56 35.93 -53.22 -17.54
CA GLY A 56 35.97 -52.38 -18.75
C GLY A 56 35.72 -50.88 -18.53
N ILE A 57 35.67 -50.42 -17.27
CA ILE A 57 35.50 -49.01 -16.91
C ILE A 57 36.68 -48.59 -16.01
N ASP A 58 37.34 -47.50 -16.39
CA ASP A 58 38.32 -46.79 -15.57
C ASP A 58 37.75 -45.46 -15.09
N TRP A 59 38.32 -44.93 -14.01
CA TRP A 59 37.94 -43.65 -13.44
C TRP A 59 39.07 -42.66 -13.67
N ASP A 60 38.77 -41.53 -14.32
CA ASP A 60 39.76 -40.47 -14.55
C ASP A 60 39.11 -39.09 -14.52
N ASP A 61 39.94 -38.06 -14.51
CA ASP A 61 39.54 -36.67 -14.57
C ASP A 61 39.17 -36.25 -16.00
N PHE A 62 37.94 -35.77 -16.20
CA PHE A 62 37.42 -35.27 -17.46
C PHE A 62 38.17 -34.04 -17.98
N LEU A 63 38.76 -33.21 -17.12
CA LEU A 63 39.54 -32.04 -17.51
C LEU A 63 40.94 -32.41 -18.03
N LEU A 64 41.48 -33.55 -17.60
CA LEU A 64 42.77 -34.06 -18.05
C LEU A 64 42.61 -34.90 -19.32
N THR A 65 41.62 -35.80 -19.34
CA THR A 65 41.41 -36.74 -20.43
C THR A 65 40.64 -36.17 -21.61
N LEU A 66 39.84 -35.11 -21.39
CA LEU A 66 38.98 -34.46 -22.39
C LEU A 66 38.20 -35.49 -23.23
N PRO A 67 37.37 -36.34 -22.60
CA PRO A 67 36.76 -37.48 -23.27
C PRO A 67 35.73 -37.04 -24.30
N SER A 68 35.72 -37.73 -25.44
CA SER A 68 34.60 -37.72 -26.39
C SER A 68 33.44 -38.57 -25.87
N ARG A 69 32.23 -38.34 -26.38
CA ARG A 69 31.00 -39.06 -25.96
C ARG A 69 31.18 -40.58 -25.98
N ASP A 70 31.81 -41.11 -27.03
CA ASP A 70 31.99 -42.55 -27.19
C ASP A 70 32.93 -43.16 -26.14
N GLN A 71 33.79 -42.36 -25.51
CA GLN A 71 34.73 -42.82 -24.49
C GLN A 71 34.12 -42.85 -23.09
N LEU A 72 32.91 -42.31 -22.90
CA LEU A 72 32.22 -42.30 -21.62
C LEU A 72 31.62 -43.67 -21.30
N GLY A 73 31.61 -44.05 -20.02
CA GLY A 73 30.93 -45.25 -19.55
C GLY A 73 29.42 -45.16 -19.79
N SER A 74 28.84 -46.19 -20.39
CA SER A 74 27.39 -46.29 -20.62
C SER A 74 26.72 -47.19 -19.58
N GLU A 75 25.54 -46.81 -19.10
CA GLU A 75 24.67 -47.63 -18.25
C GLU A 75 23.24 -47.70 -18.79
N THR A 76 22.54 -48.79 -18.49
CA THR A 76 21.12 -48.96 -18.80
C THR A 76 20.30 -48.54 -17.57
N LYS A 77 19.65 -47.38 -17.67
CA LYS A 77 18.84 -46.82 -16.59
C LYS A 77 17.38 -47.26 -16.69
N GLN A 78 16.77 -47.57 -15.54
CA GLN A 78 15.32 -47.81 -15.44
C GLN A 78 14.57 -46.48 -15.25
N VAL A 79 13.56 -46.25 -16.09
CA VAL A 79 12.95 -44.91 -16.29
C VAL A 79 11.46 -44.88 -15.93
N GLU A 80 10.93 -45.92 -15.27
CA GLU A 80 9.48 -46.05 -15.02
C GLU A 80 8.86 -44.87 -14.26
N THR A 81 9.52 -44.39 -13.21
CA THR A 81 9.06 -43.22 -12.43
C THR A 81 9.06 -41.96 -13.28
N PHE A 82 10.07 -41.78 -14.12
CA PHE A 82 10.15 -40.65 -15.04
C PHE A 82 9.10 -40.74 -16.15
N LEU A 83 8.81 -41.92 -16.68
CA LEU A 83 7.76 -42.11 -17.69
C LEU A 83 6.37 -41.75 -17.14
N LYS A 84 6.08 -42.09 -15.87
CA LYS A 84 4.83 -41.68 -15.20
C LYS A 84 4.72 -40.16 -15.12
N TYR A 85 5.81 -39.50 -14.72
CA TYR A 85 5.88 -38.05 -14.64
C TYR A 85 5.76 -37.38 -16.01
N LEU A 86 6.53 -37.87 -17.00
CA LEU A 86 6.53 -37.37 -18.37
C LEU A 86 5.15 -37.49 -19.01
N LYS A 87 4.40 -38.56 -18.73
CA LYS A 87 3.01 -38.67 -19.19
C LYS A 87 2.14 -37.51 -18.68
N VAL A 88 2.22 -37.20 -17.39
CA VAL A 88 1.45 -36.08 -16.81
C VAL A 88 1.84 -34.74 -17.43
N VAL A 89 3.14 -34.50 -17.62
CA VAL A 89 3.64 -33.26 -18.22
C VAL A 89 3.22 -33.15 -19.69
N THR A 90 3.40 -34.20 -20.48
CA THR A 90 3.06 -34.20 -21.91
C THR A 90 1.56 -34.14 -22.16
N ASP A 91 0.73 -34.72 -21.29
CA ASP A 91 -0.73 -34.58 -21.32
C ASP A 91 -1.14 -33.12 -21.02
N HIS A 92 -0.47 -32.46 -20.07
CA HIS A 92 -0.70 -31.04 -19.75
C HIS A 92 -0.25 -30.09 -20.88
N GLU A 93 0.91 -30.35 -21.48
CA GLU A 93 1.49 -29.57 -22.58
C GLU A 93 0.89 -29.92 -23.97
N LYS A 94 0.00 -30.92 -24.05
CA LYS A 94 -0.64 -31.39 -25.29
C LYS A 94 0.36 -31.93 -26.33
N ARG A 95 1.41 -32.61 -25.89
CA ARG A 95 2.44 -33.27 -26.72
C ARG A 95 2.54 -34.79 -26.50
N PRO A 96 1.47 -35.57 -26.76
CA PRO A 96 1.45 -37.01 -26.50
C PRO A 96 2.38 -37.81 -27.43
N LYS A 97 2.78 -37.25 -28.58
CA LYS A 97 3.68 -37.91 -29.54
C LYS A 97 5.08 -38.11 -28.95
N ASP A 98 5.60 -37.09 -28.27
CA ASP A 98 6.94 -37.10 -27.67
C ASP A 98 7.01 -38.15 -26.55
N PHE A 99 5.94 -38.29 -25.77
CA PHE A 99 5.80 -39.39 -24.80
C PHE A 99 5.81 -40.77 -25.46
N GLN A 100 5.05 -40.96 -26.54
CA GLN A 100 5.01 -42.26 -27.23
C GLN A 100 6.35 -42.64 -27.84
N ASP A 101 7.07 -41.68 -28.42
CA ASP A 101 8.35 -41.93 -29.06
C ASP A 101 9.46 -42.18 -28.02
N PHE A 102 9.46 -41.44 -26.91
CA PHE A 102 10.35 -41.71 -25.79
C PHE A 102 10.03 -43.05 -25.10
N LEU A 103 8.75 -43.40 -24.94
CA LEU A 103 8.33 -44.69 -24.40
C LEU A 103 8.82 -45.86 -25.27
N LYS A 104 8.78 -45.73 -26.60
CA LYS A 104 9.33 -46.74 -27.52
C LYS A 104 10.83 -46.91 -27.35
N ARG A 105 11.56 -45.81 -27.17
CA ARG A 105 13.02 -45.81 -26.96
C ARG A 105 13.43 -46.39 -25.61
N ALA A 106 12.62 -46.20 -24.57
CA ALA A 106 12.93 -46.60 -23.20
C ALA A 106 12.38 -47.98 -22.78
N LYS A 107 11.79 -48.77 -23.71
CA LYS A 107 11.11 -50.05 -23.38
C LYS A 107 11.99 -51.07 -22.66
N ASP A 108 13.25 -51.17 -23.07
CA ASP A 108 14.23 -52.12 -22.50
C ASP A 108 15.18 -51.46 -21.49
N GLY A 109 14.81 -50.27 -21.02
CA GLY A 109 15.69 -49.36 -20.30
C GLY A 109 16.38 -48.38 -21.23
N LEU A 110 16.79 -47.23 -20.68
CA LEU A 110 17.44 -46.17 -21.44
C LEU A 110 18.96 -46.33 -21.34
N ASN A 111 19.62 -46.61 -22.47
CA ASN A 111 21.08 -46.58 -22.54
C ASN A 111 21.58 -45.14 -22.61
N VAL A 112 22.30 -44.72 -21.57
CA VAL A 112 22.85 -43.37 -21.39
C VAL A 112 24.25 -43.42 -20.81
N GLU A 113 25.02 -42.36 -21.01
CA GLU A 113 26.32 -42.15 -20.41
C GLU A 113 26.16 -41.88 -18.90
N ALA A 114 26.75 -42.72 -18.05
CA ALA A 114 26.47 -42.83 -16.62
C ALA A 114 26.78 -41.57 -15.79
N ASP A 115 27.78 -40.79 -16.23
CA ASP A 115 28.22 -39.58 -15.54
C ASP A 115 27.75 -38.28 -16.21
N VAL A 116 26.77 -38.37 -17.13
CA VAL A 116 26.16 -37.22 -17.81
C VAL A 116 24.73 -37.00 -17.31
N TYR A 117 24.62 -36.37 -16.14
CA TYR A 117 23.34 -36.16 -15.48
C TYR A 117 23.31 -34.87 -14.64
N VAL A 118 22.11 -34.39 -14.33
CA VAL A 118 21.81 -33.32 -13.37
C VAL A 118 21.06 -33.92 -12.19
N SER A 119 21.37 -33.51 -10.96
CA SER A 119 20.68 -34.00 -9.77
C SER A 119 19.33 -33.30 -9.58
N THR A 120 18.44 -33.88 -8.78
CA THR A 120 17.14 -33.26 -8.47
C THR A 120 17.32 -31.85 -7.87
N GLU A 121 18.28 -31.66 -6.96
CA GLU A 121 18.54 -30.35 -6.33
C GLU A 121 19.05 -29.31 -7.32
N GLU A 122 20.00 -29.70 -8.18
CA GLU A 122 20.52 -28.85 -9.25
C GLU A 122 19.38 -28.43 -10.20
N LEU A 123 18.54 -29.39 -10.63
CA LEU A 123 17.41 -29.11 -11.50
C LEU A 123 16.37 -28.18 -10.83
N LEU A 124 16.03 -28.41 -9.57
CA LEU A 124 15.09 -27.57 -8.81
C LEU A 124 15.61 -26.13 -8.64
N SER A 125 16.93 -25.95 -8.50
CA SER A 125 17.56 -24.64 -8.41
C SER A 125 17.45 -23.87 -9.73
N VAL A 126 17.64 -24.57 -10.86
CA VAL A 126 17.54 -24.01 -12.21
C VAL A 126 16.10 -23.69 -12.56
N MET A 127 15.15 -24.57 -12.20
CA MET A 127 13.71 -24.30 -12.36
C MET A 127 13.28 -23.06 -11.58
N TRP A 128 13.80 -22.87 -10.37
CA TRP A 128 13.50 -21.67 -9.57
C TRP A 128 14.03 -20.40 -10.22
N GLN A 129 15.30 -20.40 -10.66
CA GLN A 129 15.93 -19.25 -11.30
C GLN A 129 15.24 -18.85 -12.61
N ASN A 130 14.70 -19.82 -13.34
CA ASN A 130 13.97 -19.58 -14.59
C ASN A 130 12.47 -19.28 -14.39
N GLY A 131 11.98 -19.21 -13.15
CA GLY A 131 10.62 -18.79 -12.85
C GLY A 131 9.54 -19.86 -13.07
N TYR A 132 9.89 -21.14 -13.01
CA TYR A 132 8.88 -22.22 -12.98
C TYR A 132 8.00 -22.10 -11.74
N ALA A 133 6.73 -22.46 -11.88
CA ALA A 133 5.77 -22.30 -10.79
C ALA A 133 6.12 -23.21 -9.62
N ASP A 134 5.83 -22.76 -8.39
CA ASP A 134 6.12 -23.56 -7.20
C ASP A 134 5.39 -24.91 -7.21
N LYS A 135 4.19 -24.98 -7.81
CA LYS A 135 3.45 -26.25 -7.97
C LYS A 135 4.23 -27.28 -8.79
N GLU A 136 4.89 -26.86 -9.86
CA GLU A 136 5.67 -27.75 -10.75
C GLU A 136 6.94 -28.23 -10.04
N ARG A 137 7.62 -27.31 -9.33
CA ARG A 137 8.80 -27.63 -8.52
C ARG A 137 8.47 -28.61 -7.39
N THR A 138 7.37 -28.36 -6.68
CA THR A 138 6.88 -29.25 -5.63
C THR A 138 6.46 -30.61 -6.18
N SER A 139 5.83 -30.67 -7.36
CA SER A 139 5.50 -31.94 -8.01
C SER A 139 6.74 -32.76 -8.35
N LEU A 140 7.80 -32.11 -8.85
CA LEU A 140 9.05 -32.78 -9.17
C LEU A 140 9.75 -33.28 -7.89
N GLN A 141 9.76 -32.47 -6.83
CA GLN A 141 10.34 -32.83 -5.53
C GLN A 141 9.63 -34.02 -4.86
N TYR A 142 8.31 -34.15 -5.01
CA TYR A 142 7.57 -35.30 -4.47
C TYR A 142 7.68 -36.56 -5.33
N THR A 143 7.88 -36.41 -6.64
CA THR A 143 7.90 -37.56 -7.57
C THR A 143 9.26 -38.24 -7.60
N PHE A 144 10.35 -37.48 -7.46
CA PHE A 144 11.71 -37.99 -7.56
C PHE A 144 12.45 -37.84 -6.23
N PRO A 145 13.22 -38.86 -5.81
CA PRO A 145 14.07 -38.73 -4.63
C PRO A 145 15.22 -37.74 -4.88
N ALA A 146 15.83 -37.25 -3.81
CA ALA A 146 16.87 -36.23 -3.88
C ALA A 146 18.13 -36.70 -4.65
N ASP A 147 18.40 -38.01 -4.62
CA ASP A 147 19.52 -38.66 -5.30
C ASP A 147 19.21 -39.08 -6.75
N TYR A 148 18.02 -38.79 -7.26
CA TYR A 148 17.68 -39.09 -8.65
C TYR A 148 18.55 -38.29 -9.63
N LYS A 149 19.01 -38.99 -10.68
CA LYS A 149 19.93 -38.46 -11.68
C LYS A 149 19.23 -38.27 -13.01
N PHE A 150 18.85 -37.05 -13.36
CA PHE A 150 18.24 -36.74 -14.65
C PHE A 150 19.28 -36.73 -15.76
N HIS A 151 19.18 -37.63 -16.72
CA HIS A 151 20.11 -37.69 -17.85
C HIS A 151 19.65 -36.77 -18.99
N TYR A 152 20.57 -36.39 -19.88
CA TYR A 152 20.26 -35.46 -20.96
C TYR A 152 19.07 -35.86 -21.87
N PRO A 153 18.77 -37.15 -22.18
CA PRO A 153 17.58 -37.47 -22.98
C PRO A 153 16.28 -37.26 -22.20
N GLU A 154 16.31 -37.47 -20.88
CA GLU A 154 15.17 -37.20 -20.00
C GLU A 154 14.90 -35.69 -19.95
N LEU A 155 15.94 -34.87 -19.80
CA LEU A 155 15.81 -33.41 -19.80
C LEU A 155 15.38 -32.87 -21.17
N ALA A 156 15.91 -33.44 -22.26
CA ALA A 156 15.56 -33.06 -23.62
C ALA A 156 14.06 -33.25 -23.89
N VAL A 157 13.50 -34.41 -23.51
CA VAL A 157 12.07 -34.68 -23.73
C VAL A 157 11.18 -33.98 -22.69
N LEU A 158 11.66 -33.77 -21.46
CA LEU A 158 10.89 -33.08 -20.43
C LEU A 158 10.69 -31.59 -20.74
N PHE A 159 11.69 -30.93 -21.33
CA PHE A 159 11.68 -29.49 -21.59
C PHE A 159 11.62 -29.14 -23.09
N ASP A 160 11.43 -30.12 -23.97
CA ASP A 160 11.43 -29.93 -25.43
C ASP A 160 12.70 -29.23 -25.95
N LEU A 161 13.85 -29.73 -25.49
CA LEU A 161 15.17 -29.22 -25.84
C LEU A 161 15.90 -30.19 -26.76
N SER A 162 16.93 -29.69 -27.45
CA SER A 162 17.84 -30.55 -28.21
C SER A 162 18.66 -31.45 -27.26
N GLU A 163 18.87 -32.70 -27.63
CA GLU A 163 19.72 -33.61 -26.83
C GLU A 163 21.16 -33.13 -26.73
N GLU A 164 21.66 -32.42 -27.75
CA GLU A 164 23.02 -31.90 -27.76
C GLU A 164 23.20 -30.78 -26.71
N ASP A 165 22.23 -29.88 -26.59
CA ASP A 165 22.29 -28.80 -25.60
C ASP A 165 22.11 -29.33 -24.17
N ALA A 166 21.19 -30.29 -23.99
CA ALA A 166 21.02 -30.98 -22.72
C ALA A 166 22.30 -31.73 -22.32
N TYR A 167 22.99 -32.38 -23.28
CA TYR A 167 24.26 -33.06 -23.06
C TYR A 167 25.37 -32.08 -22.63
N LYS A 168 25.55 -30.98 -23.37
CA LYS A 168 26.53 -29.94 -23.04
C LYS A 168 26.29 -29.35 -21.66
N TYR A 169 25.02 -29.13 -21.31
CA TYR A 169 24.65 -28.61 -20.00
C TYR A 169 24.98 -29.61 -18.88
N CYS A 170 24.58 -30.87 -19.02
CA CYS A 170 24.88 -31.93 -18.05
C CYS A 170 26.40 -32.08 -17.83
N MET A 171 27.18 -32.07 -18.92
CA MET A 171 28.65 -32.14 -18.83
C MET A 171 29.24 -30.96 -18.07
N ARG A 172 28.76 -29.73 -18.33
CA ARG A 172 29.25 -28.54 -17.60
C ARG A 172 28.96 -28.64 -16.11
N VAL A 173 27.71 -28.95 -15.76
CA VAL A 173 27.29 -29.08 -14.35
C VAL A 173 28.09 -30.17 -13.65
N ARG A 174 28.36 -31.30 -14.32
CA ARG A 174 29.14 -32.38 -13.72
C ARG A 174 30.60 -32.02 -13.54
N ILE A 175 31.24 -31.38 -14.51
CA ILE A 175 32.62 -30.92 -14.37
C ILE A 175 32.74 -29.89 -13.23
N GLU A 176 31.72 -29.03 -13.04
CA GLU A 176 31.66 -28.11 -11.90
C GLU A 176 31.49 -28.84 -10.57
N ALA A 177 30.69 -29.91 -10.49
CA ALA A 177 30.46 -30.64 -9.23
C ALA A 177 31.58 -31.65 -8.89
N SER A 178 32.01 -32.45 -9.86
CA SER A 178 33.03 -33.48 -9.73
C SER A 178 33.68 -33.78 -11.09
N HIS A 179 34.97 -33.49 -11.21
CA HIS A 179 35.73 -33.71 -12.44
C HIS A 179 36.08 -35.19 -12.71
N ILE A 180 35.90 -36.09 -11.74
CA ILE A 180 36.21 -37.52 -11.87
C ILE A 180 35.00 -38.30 -12.37
N GLY A 181 35.13 -39.04 -13.47
CA GLY A 181 34.06 -39.87 -14.01
C GLY A 181 34.51 -41.16 -14.70
N GLN A 182 33.53 -41.94 -15.16
CA GLN A 182 33.67 -43.27 -15.74
C GLN A 182 34.00 -43.18 -17.23
N LEU A 183 35.08 -43.86 -17.59
CA LEU A 183 35.59 -43.94 -18.95
C LEU A 183 35.68 -45.40 -19.39
N GLN A 184 35.43 -45.66 -20.67
CA GLN A 184 35.57 -46.99 -21.25
C GLN A 184 37.06 -47.31 -21.46
N THR A 185 37.60 -48.22 -20.66
CA THR A 185 39.01 -48.65 -20.70
C THR A 185 39.46 -49.03 -22.11
N GLN A 186 38.61 -49.75 -22.86
CA GLN A 186 38.97 -50.26 -24.18
C GLN A 186 39.21 -49.15 -25.21
N LYS A 187 38.50 -48.02 -25.09
CA LYS A 187 38.60 -46.88 -26.00
C LYS A 187 39.66 -45.86 -25.58
N MET A 188 40.08 -45.92 -24.31
CA MET A 188 41.10 -45.05 -23.73
C MET A 188 42.50 -45.68 -23.69
N LYS A 189 42.67 -46.96 -24.05
CA LYS A 189 44.00 -47.60 -24.04
C LYS A 189 44.99 -46.80 -24.88
N GLU A 190 45.97 -46.22 -24.19
CA GLU A 190 47.06 -45.50 -24.83
C GLU A 190 47.87 -46.45 -25.73
N GLY A 191 48.08 -46.05 -26.98
CA GLY A 191 48.97 -46.74 -27.89
C GLY A 191 50.44 -46.39 -27.59
N GLY A 192 51.36 -47.31 -27.90
CA GLY A 192 52.79 -46.99 -27.92
C GLY A 192 53.64 -47.56 -26.79
N TRP A 193 53.13 -48.52 -25.99
CA TRP A 193 53.88 -49.15 -24.91
C TRP A 193 55.30 -49.62 -25.30
N VAL A 194 55.45 -50.24 -26.48
CA VAL A 194 56.75 -50.70 -26.98
C VAL A 194 57.69 -49.52 -27.25
N ARG A 195 57.21 -48.44 -27.87
CA ARG A 195 57.99 -47.23 -28.12
C ARG A 195 58.44 -46.62 -26.80
N ASP A 196 57.52 -46.44 -25.87
CA ASP A 196 57.78 -45.76 -24.60
C ASP A 196 58.74 -46.58 -23.73
N HIS A 197 58.62 -47.91 -23.76
CA HIS A 197 59.58 -48.80 -23.12
C HIS A 197 61.01 -48.59 -23.66
N TRP A 198 61.20 -48.57 -24.98
CA TRP A 198 62.52 -48.36 -25.59
C TRP A 198 63.08 -46.96 -25.35
N LEU A 199 62.22 -45.93 -25.31
CA LEU A 199 62.62 -44.57 -24.96
C LEU A 199 63.11 -44.49 -23.51
N ILE A 200 62.35 -45.05 -22.55
CA ILE A 200 62.74 -45.09 -21.14
C ILE A 200 64.03 -45.89 -20.97
N PHE A 201 64.16 -47.02 -21.65
CA PHE A 201 65.35 -47.86 -21.60
C PHE A 201 66.59 -47.13 -22.13
N GLY A 202 66.48 -46.54 -23.33
CA GLY A 202 67.59 -45.78 -23.94
C GLY A 202 68.02 -44.58 -23.10
N ALA A 203 67.06 -43.79 -22.61
CA ALA A 203 67.33 -42.64 -21.75
C ALA A 203 67.97 -43.06 -20.42
N SER A 204 67.48 -44.15 -19.81
CA SER A 204 68.02 -44.67 -18.56
C SER A 204 69.47 -45.14 -18.73
N ILE A 205 69.79 -45.88 -19.79
CA ILE A 205 71.17 -46.30 -20.05
C ILE A 205 72.10 -45.10 -20.24
N PHE A 206 71.65 -44.06 -20.93
CA PHE A 206 72.45 -42.85 -21.11
C PHE A 206 72.71 -42.15 -19.77
N MET A 207 71.67 -41.94 -18.96
CA MET A 207 71.76 -41.28 -17.65
C MET A 207 72.57 -42.10 -16.62
N LEU A 208 72.44 -43.43 -16.65
CA LEU A 208 73.23 -44.35 -15.82
C LEU A 208 74.67 -44.52 -16.32
N LYS A 209 75.05 -44.00 -17.50
CA LYS A 209 76.46 -43.95 -17.92
C LYS A 209 77.15 -42.66 -17.50
N THR A 210 76.41 -41.56 -17.40
CA THR A 210 76.91 -40.24 -16.96
C THR A 210 76.72 -39.97 -15.46
N PHE A 211 76.24 -40.95 -14.69
CA PHE A 211 75.95 -40.98 -13.24
C PHE A 211 76.32 -39.70 -12.44
N PRO A 212 75.42 -38.70 -12.38
CA PRO A 212 75.68 -37.46 -11.63
C PRO A 212 75.50 -37.61 -10.11
N PHE A 213 74.88 -38.70 -9.64
CA PHE A 213 74.45 -38.87 -8.24
C PHE A 213 75.57 -39.13 -7.22
N PHE A 214 76.77 -39.50 -7.66
CA PHE A 214 77.94 -39.70 -6.77
C PHE A 214 78.92 -38.52 -6.79
N ASN A 215 78.58 -37.44 -7.48
CA ASN A 215 79.39 -36.23 -7.51
C ASN A 215 79.22 -35.45 -6.20
N TYR A 216 80.31 -34.83 -5.71
CA TYR A 216 80.31 -33.92 -4.56
C TYR A 216 79.23 -32.83 -4.71
N TYR A 217 79.03 -32.33 -5.92
CA TYR A 217 78.03 -31.30 -6.22
C TYR A 217 76.61 -31.82 -5.97
N PHE A 218 76.33 -33.07 -6.33
CA PHE A 218 75.02 -33.67 -6.07
C PHE A 218 74.79 -33.83 -4.57
N ALA A 219 75.73 -34.44 -3.84
CA ALA A 219 75.56 -34.71 -2.41
C ALA A 219 75.41 -33.42 -1.57
N LEU A 220 76.26 -32.42 -1.81
CA LEU A 220 76.30 -31.21 -0.97
C LEU A 220 75.35 -30.11 -1.45
N LYS A 221 75.17 -29.91 -2.76
CA LYS A 221 74.35 -28.81 -3.29
C LYS A 221 72.96 -29.27 -3.70
N SER A 222 72.85 -30.33 -4.49
CA SER A 222 71.53 -30.74 -5.00
C SER A 222 70.70 -31.45 -3.93
N PHE A 223 71.26 -32.48 -3.31
CA PHE A 223 70.59 -33.29 -2.29
C PHE A 223 70.45 -32.52 -0.96
N GLY A 224 71.53 -31.93 -0.46
CA GLY A 224 71.51 -31.12 0.76
C GLY A 224 70.48 -29.99 0.71
N THR A 225 70.51 -29.15 -0.34
CA THR A 225 69.52 -28.08 -0.50
C THR A 225 68.13 -28.62 -0.76
N GLY A 226 67.98 -29.67 -1.58
CA GLY A 226 66.68 -30.30 -1.84
C GLY A 226 66.00 -30.82 -0.57
N MET A 227 66.76 -31.46 0.33
CA MET A 227 66.25 -31.95 1.62
C MET A 227 65.84 -30.82 2.55
N VAL A 228 66.61 -29.72 2.63
CA VAL A 228 66.23 -28.53 3.40
C VAL A 228 64.94 -27.91 2.86
N MET A 229 64.78 -27.82 1.54
CA MET A 229 63.57 -27.30 0.91
C MET A 229 62.37 -28.22 1.17
N TRP A 230 62.54 -29.53 1.04
CA TRP A 230 61.49 -30.51 1.30
C TRP A 230 61.04 -30.53 2.77
N THR A 231 61.99 -30.52 3.70
CA THR A 231 61.70 -30.48 5.15
C THR A 231 61.03 -29.17 5.54
N SER A 232 61.46 -28.05 4.97
CA SER A 232 60.84 -26.75 5.20
C SER A 232 59.43 -26.69 4.62
N TYR A 233 59.20 -27.26 3.43
CA TYR A 233 57.87 -27.37 2.84
C TYR A 233 56.93 -28.29 3.65
N THR A 234 57.42 -29.43 4.12
CA THR A 234 56.60 -30.36 4.91
C THR A 234 56.30 -29.84 6.32
N ALA A 235 57.24 -29.14 6.95
CA ALA A 235 57.04 -28.55 8.29
C ALA A 235 56.19 -27.27 8.25
N PHE A 236 56.42 -26.38 7.27
CA PHE A 236 55.76 -25.07 7.18
C PHE A 236 54.71 -24.96 6.09
N GLY A 237 54.41 -26.02 5.34
CA GLY A 237 53.55 -25.98 4.16
C GLY A 237 52.15 -25.43 4.42
N ARG A 238 51.54 -25.78 5.56
CA ARG A 238 50.25 -25.22 5.98
C ARG A 238 50.34 -23.72 6.23
N TYR A 239 51.34 -23.29 6.99
CA TYR A 239 51.56 -21.89 7.30
C TYR A 239 51.81 -21.04 6.03
N ILE A 240 52.63 -21.56 5.11
CA ILE A 240 52.89 -20.90 3.81
C ILE A 240 51.58 -20.80 3.00
N GLY A 241 50.79 -21.88 2.97
CA GLY A 241 49.48 -21.91 2.32
C GLY A 241 48.51 -20.86 2.88
N ASP A 242 48.41 -20.76 4.20
CA ASP A 242 47.55 -19.78 4.88
C ASP A 242 47.99 -18.34 4.58
N VAL A 243 49.29 -18.04 4.66
CA VAL A 243 49.81 -16.69 4.42
C VAL A 243 49.60 -16.25 2.96
N VAL A 244 49.84 -17.14 2.01
CA VAL A 244 49.69 -16.84 0.57
C VAL A 244 48.20 -16.69 0.20
N SER A 245 47.32 -17.55 0.73
CA SER A 245 45.88 -17.52 0.41
C SER A 245 45.11 -16.43 1.16
N ARG A 246 45.59 -15.94 2.30
CA ARG A 246 44.88 -14.95 3.13
C ARG A 246 44.46 -13.70 2.36
N ASN A 247 45.36 -13.12 1.56
CA ASN A 247 45.04 -11.89 0.84
C ASN A 247 43.97 -12.11 -0.23
N GLU A 248 44.01 -13.26 -0.90
CA GLU A 248 43.01 -13.62 -1.90
C GLU A 248 41.66 -13.91 -1.23
N PHE A 249 41.66 -14.69 -0.15
CA PHE A 249 40.45 -15.00 0.61
C PHE A 249 39.78 -13.72 1.15
N MET A 250 40.54 -12.81 1.76
CA MET A 250 40.02 -11.54 2.27
C MET A 250 39.46 -10.65 1.15
N ALA A 251 40.10 -10.65 -0.02
CA ALA A 251 39.60 -9.92 -1.18
C ALA A 251 38.29 -10.52 -1.72
N GLN A 252 38.18 -11.85 -1.76
CA GLN A 252 36.96 -12.56 -2.16
C GLN A 252 35.81 -12.30 -1.17
N GLN A 253 36.08 -12.40 0.13
CA GLN A 253 35.09 -12.13 1.18
C GLN A 253 34.59 -10.69 1.12
N LYS A 254 35.51 -9.72 0.97
CA LYS A 254 35.13 -8.31 0.83
C LYS A 254 34.31 -8.07 -0.44
N THR A 255 34.72 -8.64 -1.58
CA THR A 255 33.97 -8.49 -2.84
C THR A 255 32.57 -9.11 -2.74
N ALA A 256 32.44 -10.28 -2.13
CA ALA A 256 31.13 -10.90 -1.89
C ALA A 256 30.26 -10.05 -0.97
N SER A 257 30.83 -9.49 0.11
CA SER A 257 30.13 -8.57 1.01
C SER A 257 29.67 -7.30 0.29
N ASP A 258 30.54 -6.68 -0.51
CA ASP A 258 30.24 -5.46 -1.25
C ASP A 258 29.13 -5.70 -2.30
N VAL A 259 29.12 -6.88 -2.94
CA VAL A 259 28.06 -7.28 -3.89
C VAL A 259 26.74 -7.49 -3.17
N MET A 260 26.72 -8.25 -2.06
CA MET A 260 25.50 -8.48 -1.28
C MET A 260 24.92 -7.16 -0.74
N GLU A 261 25.75 -6.28 -0.18
CA GLU A 261 25.31 -4.97 0.31
C GLU A 261 24.78 -4.08 -0.83
N GLY A 262 25.42 -4.14 -2.00
CA GLY A 262 24.97 -3.45 -3.20
C GLY A 262 23.61 -3.95 -3.71
N GLU A 263 23.44 -5.27 -3.81
CA GLU A 263 22.18 -5.91 -4.22
C GLU A 263 21.05 -5.59 -3.23
N ASP A 264 21.30 -5.64 -1.92
CA ASP A 264 20.32 -5.29 -0.89
C ASP A 264 19.86 -3.83 -0.99
N LYS A 265 20.81 -2.90 -1.20
CA LYS A 265 20.48 -1.47 -1.40
C LYS A 265 19.65 -1.25 -2.65
N ILE A 266 19.96 -1.93 -3.75
CA ILE A 266 19.18 -1.87 -4.99
C ILE A 266 17.79 -2.43 -4.76
N MET A 267 17.66 -3.59 -4.13
CA MET A 267 16.37 -4.21 -3.80
C MET A 267 15.52 -3.32 -2.88
N ALA A 268 16.12 -2.67 -1.89
CA ALA A 268 15.44 -1.71 -1.02
C ALA A 268 14.94 -0.47 -1.80
N ALA A 269 15.76 0.06 -2.71
CA ALA A 269 15.36 1.17 -3.58
C ALA A 269 14.23 0.75 -4.54
N MET A 270 14.32 -0.42 -5.16
CA MET A 270 13.27 -0.94 -6.04
C MET A 270 11.95 -1.15 -5.29
N LYS A 271 11.99 -1.69 -4.07
CA LYS A 271 10.80 -1.82 -3.22
C LYS A 271 10.17 -0.47 -2.86
N ARG A 272 10.99 0.58 -2.65
CA ARG A 272 10.48 1.93 -2.38
C ARG A 272 9.71 2.50 -3.58
N PHE A 273 10.20 2.29 -4.80
CA PHE A 273 9.57 2.79 -6.03
C PHE A 273 8.52 1.85 -6.63
N ALA A 274 8.34 0.65 -6.07
CA ALA A 274 7.36 -0.31 -6.57
C ALA A 274 5.92 0.21 -6.60
N ASN A 275 5.60 1.16 -5.71
CA ASN A 275 4.25 1.74 -5.58
C ASN A 275 4.01 2.97 -6.47
N ASP A 276 5.01 3.44 -7.23
CA ASP A 276 4.86 4.66 -8.03
C ASP A 276 3.83 4.48 -9.15
N SER A 277 3.63 3.24 -9.63
CA SER A 277 2.57 2.90 -10.59
C SER A 277 1.17 3.22 -10.07
N SER A 278 0.93 3.13 -8.76
CA SER A 278 -0.37 3.42 -8.14
C SER A 278 -0.79 4.89 -8.24
N CYS A 279 0.13 5.79 -8.55
CA CYS A 279 -0.18 7.21 -8.78
C CYS A 279 -1.10 7.39 -9.99
N LEU A 280 -0.86 6.61 -11.06
CA LEU A 280 -1.69 6.65 -12.27
C LEU A 280 -3.09 6.13 -11.99
N ASP A 281 -3.22 5.06 -11.21
CA ASP A 281 -4.52 4.51 -10.84
C ASP A 281 -5.35 5.51 -10.02
N LYS A 282 -4.71 6.22 -9.08
CA LYS A 282 -5.36 7.30 -8.30
C LYS A 282 -5.75 8.49 -9.15
N LEU A 283 -4.94 8.87 -10.14
CA LEU A 283 -5.27 9.96 -11.05
C LEU A 283 -6.44 9.58 -11.96
N ALA A 284 -6.50 8.33 -12.40
CA ALA A 284 -7.62 7.81 -13.18
C ALA A 284 -8.93 7.78 -12.35
N SER A 285 -8.86 7.39 -11.07
CA SER A 285 -10.04 7.35 -10.19
C SER A 285 -10.58 8.74 -9.87
N PHE A 286 -9.73 9.78 -9.84
CA PHE A 286 -10.14 11.15 -9.50
C PHE A 286 -11.33 11.68 -10.34
N SER A 287 -11.28 11.48 -11.66
CA SER A 287 -12.37 11.92 -12.56
C SER A 287 -13.67 11.15 -12.29
N SER A 288 -13.56 9.84 -12.03
CA SER A 288 -14.69 8.98 -11.69
C SER A 288 -15.33 9.34 -10.35
N ASP A 289 -14.53 9.76 -9.38
CA ASP A 289 -15.00 10.07 -8.01
C ASP A 289 -15.60 11.47 -7.89
N MET A 290 -15.07 12.46 -8.63
CA MET A 290 -15.52 13.86 -8.53
C MET A 290 -16.94 14.08 -9.06
N GLY A 291 -17.35 13.40 -10.14
CA GLY A 291 -18.70 13.55 -10.69
C GLY A 291 -19.81 13.22 -9.70
N PRO A 292 -19.85 11.99 -9.13
CA PRO A 292 -20.82 11.59 -8.11
C PRO A 292 -20.71 12.39 -6.81
N SER A 293 -19.49 12.76 -6.40
CA SER A 293 -19.26 13.57 -5.20
C SER A 293 -19.90 14.95 -5.33
N MET A 294 -19.73 15.62 -6.48
CA MET A 294 -20.38 16.92 -6.73
C MET A 294 -21.91 16.82 -6.78
N ALA A 295 -22.46 15.73 -7.33
CA ALA A 295 -23.91 15.50 -7.30
C ALA A 295 -24.44 15.31 -5.87
N THR A 296 -23.69 14.59 -5.03
CA THR A 296 -24.02 14.37 -3.61
C THR A 296 -23.90 15.67 -2.82
N TYR A 297 -22.86 16.47 -3.09
CA TYR A 297 -22.66 17.78 -2.49
C TYR A 297 -23.82 18.75 -2.80
N ARG A 298 -24.29 18.79 -4.05
CA ARG A 298 -25.47 19.60 -4.43
C ARG A 298 -26.74 19.19 -3.68
N LYS A 299 -26.97 17.88 -3.50
CA LYS A 299 -28.10 17.38 -2.70
C LYS A 299 -27.96 17.82 -1.24
N ALA A 300 -26.78 17.67 -0.66
CA ALA A 300 -26.50 18.07 0.72
C ALA A 300 -26.71 19.58 0.94
N LEU A 301 -26.33 20.43 -0.01
CA LEU A 301 -26.61 21.88 0.05
C LEU A 301 -28.12 22.18 0.05
N ILE A 302 -28.90 21.50 -0.79
CA ILE A 302 -30.36 21.68 -0.83
C ILE A 302 -30.98 21.24 0.51
N ASP A 303 -30.53 20.12 1.07
CA ASP A 303 -31.01 19.63 2.36
C ASP A 303 -30.61 20.57 3.52
N GLN A 304 -29.41 21.14 3.48
CA GLN A 304 -28.97 22.15 4.43
C GLN A 304 -29.88 23.39 4.38
N GLU A 305 -30.22 23.88 3.19
CA GLU A 305 -31.13 25.02 3.03
C GLU A 305 -32.54 24.69 3.50
N ARG A 306 -33.04 23.48 3.20
CA ARG A 306 -34.32 23.00 3.72
C ARG A 306 -34.33 22.99 5.25
N HIS A 307 -33.28 22.49 5.89
CA HIS A 307 -33.17 22.49 7.34
C HIS A 307 -33.08 23.89 7.93
N SER A 308 -32.35 24.81 7.28
CA SER A 308 -32.26 26.22 7.66
C SER A 308 -33.65 26.89 7.65
N LEU A 309 -34.43 26.66 6.58
CA LEU A 309 -35.81 27.15 6.46
C LEU A 309 -36.72 26.59 7.56
N LEU A 310 -36.71 25.27 7.77
CA LEU A 310 -37.53 24.62 8.79
C LEU A 310 -37.19 25.10 10.21
N SER A 311 -35.91 25.22 10.54
CA SER A 311 -35.44 25.69 11.85
C SER A 311 -35.91 27.11 12.14
N LYS A 312 -35.83 28.01 11.15
CA LYS A 312 -36.31 29.39 11.28
C LYS A 312 -37.83 29.46 11.42
N ALA A 313 -38.57 28.74 10.58
CA ALA A 313 -40.03 28.68 10.66
C ALA A 313 -40.48 28.15 12.03
N GLN A 314 -39.84 27.08 12.53
CA GLN A 314 -40.10 26.54 13.86
C GLN A 314 -39.81 27.59 14.94
N LYS A 315 -38.66 28.28 14.87
CA LYS A 315 -38.31 29.34 15.83
C LYS A 315 -39.34 30.47 15.84
N GLN A 316 -39.86 30.87 14.68
CA GLN A 316 -40.92 31.88 14.60
C GLN A 316 -42.23 31.41 15.21
N LEU A 317 -42.68 30.20 14.89
CA LEU A 317 -43.89 29.63 15.47
C LEU A 317 -43.76 29.50 16.99
N SER A 318 -42.59 29.10 17.49
CA SER A 318 -42.32 29.07 18.93
C SER A 318 -42.34 30.47 19.57
N ASN A 319 -41.82 31.49 18.88
CA ASN A 319 -41.87 32.88 19.37
C ASN A 319 -43.30 33.43 19.41
N ILE A 320 -44.12 33.12 18.39
CA ILE A 320 -45.54 33.51 18.35
C ILE A 320 -46.29 32.83 19.49
N LEU A 321 -46.12 31.52 19.66
CA LEU A 321 -46.74 30.77 20.76
C LEU A 321 -46.34 31.32 22.12
N ALA A 322 -45.05 31.60 22.35
CA ALA A 322 -44.56 32.16 23.60
C ALA A 322 -45.13 33.57 23.87
N PHE A 323 -45.33 34.37 22.82
CA PHE A 323 -45.99 35.67 22.94
C PHE A 323 -47.48 35.51 23.30
N GLU A 324 -48.20 34.61 22.62
CA GLU A 324 -49.61 34.32 22.92
C GLU A 324 -49.80 33.82 24.36
N ASP A 325 -48.95 32.90 24.83
CA ASP A 325 -48.95 32.40 26.21
C ASP A 325 -48.69 33.55 27.21
N SER A 326 -47.74 34.43 26.90
CA SER A 326 -47.44 35.60 27.73
C SER A 326 -48.61 36.58 27.78
N THR A 327 -49.24 36.88 26.65
CA THR A 327 -50.41 37.76 26.57
C THR A 327 -51.60 37.17 27.30
N SER A 328 -51.84 35.86 27.16
CA SER A 328 -52.88 35.14 27.90
C SER A 328 -52.67 35.21 29.41
N ALA A 329 -51.44 34.97 29.87
CA ALA A 329 -51.09 35.07 31.29
C ALA A 329 -51.25 36.51 31.83
N LYS A 330 -50.79 37.52 31.08
CA LYS A 330 -50.97 38.95 31.43
C LYS A 330 -52.43 39.37 31.46
N LEU A 331 -53.26 38.86 30.54
CA LEU A 331 -54.70 39.10 30.53
C LEU A 331 -55.35 38.47 31.77
N GLN A 332 -55.03 37.22 32.11
CA GLN A 332 -55.53 36.57 33.32
C GLN A 332 -55.13 37.31 34.59
N GLU A 333 -53.87 37.74 34.71
CA GLU A 333 -53.39 38.53 35.84
C GLU A 333 -54.11 39.88 35.95
N SER A 334 -54.29 40.57 34.83
CA SER A 334 -55.00 41.85 34.77
C SER A 334 -56.48 41.69 35.14
N ILE A 335 -57.15 40.62 34.67
CA ILE A 335 -58.52 40.28 35.07
C ILE A 335 -58.61 40.17 36.59
N VAL A 336 -57.72 39.40 37.22
CA VAL A 336 -57.75 39.19 38.67
C VAL A 336 -57.45 40.48 39.43
N LYS A 337 -56.48 41.29 38.99
CA LYS A 337 -56.15 42.58 39.60
C LYS A 337 -57.30 43.58 39.51
N GLU A 338 -57.94 43.68 38.36
CA GLU A 338 -59.07 44.59 38.13
C GLU A 338 -60.31 44.16 38.91
N VAL A 339 -60.64 42.86 38.93
CA VAL A 339 -61.74 42.33 39.75
C VAL A 339 -61.45 42.51 41.24
N LYS A 340 -60.21 42.32 41.69
CA LYS A 340 -59.79 42.60 43.08
C LYS A 340 -59.93 44.07 43.43
N SER A 341 -59.49 44.98 42.55
CA SER A 341 -59.60 46.42 42.78
C SER A 341 -61.07 46.87 42.81
N ASP A 342 -61.90 46.35 41.90
CA ASP A 342 -63.33 46.63 41.89
C ASP A 342 -64.02 46.07 43.14
N PHE A 343 -63.62 44.89 43.61
CA PHE A 343 -64.09 44.33 44.88
C PHE A 343 -63.70 45.22 46.06
N GLN A 344 -62.42 45.62 46.19
CA GLN A 344 -61.96 46.49 47.29
C GLN A 344 -62.72 47.82 47.32
N ARG A 345 -62.98 48.41 46.15
CA ARG A 345 -63.76 49.64 46.02
C ARG A 345 -65.23 49.46 46.43
N LYS A 346 -65.87 48.35 46.05
CA LYS A 346 -67.27 48.07 46.41
C LYS A 346 -67.42 47.64 47.86
N PHE A 347 -66.51 46.81 48.36
CA PHE A 347 -66.50 46.31 49.73
C PHE A 347 -66.33 47.43 50.76
N THR A 348 -65.55 48.47 50.45
CA THR A 348 -65.39 49.64 51.35
C THR A 348 -66.63 50.52 51.44
N GLY A 349 -67.47 50.55 50.40
CA GLY A 349 -68.69 51.36 50.36
C GLY A 349 -69.99 50.63 50.71
N ASP A 350 -70.02 49.31 50.58
CA ASP A 350 -71.24 48.49 50.75
C ASP A 350 -71.32 47.83 52.12
N LYS A 351 -72.15 48.40 53.01
CA LYS A 351 -72.42 47.84 54.35
C LYS A 351 -73.08 46.45 54.28
N GLY A 352 -73.81 46.13 53.20
CA GLY A 352 -74.42 44.82 53.01
C GLY A 352 -73.38 43.71 52.80
N MET A 353 -72.36 43.96 51.98
CA MET A 353 -71.26 43.01 51.77
C MET A 353 -70.41 42.79 53.02
N GLN A 354 -70.17 43.83 53.81
CA GLN A 354 -69.43 43.71 55.08
C GLN A 354 -70.19 42.87 56.12
N SER A 355 -71.51 43.06 56.19
CA SER A 355 -72.38 42.27 57.07
C SER A 355 -72.42 40.79 56.65
N ALA A 356 -72.57 40.53 55.34
CA ALA A 356 -72.56 39.18 54.78
C ALA A 356 -71.20 38.46 54.97
N ALA A 357 -70.09 39.20 54.95
CA ALA A 357 -68.76 38.65 55.23
C ALA A 357 -68.64 38.22 56.70
N PHE A 358 -69.20 39.01 57.62
CA PHE A 358 -69.24 38.70 59.04
C PHE A 358 -70.11 37.47 59.32
N GLU A 359 -71.29 37.39 58.71
CA GLU A 359 -72.17 36.22 58.80
C GLU A 359 -71.53 34.96 58.21
N SER A 360 -70.85 35.07 57.07
CA SER A 360 -70.12 33.95 56.47
C SER A 360 -68.95 33.48 57.34
N ALA A 361 -68.25 34.41 58.02
CA ALA A 361 -67.19 34.06 58.97
C ALA A 361 -67.75 33.31 60.19
N LEU A 362 -68.89 33.76 60.73
CA LEU A 362 -69.59 33.07 61.83
C LEU A 362 -70.04 31.66 61.42
N ALA A 363 -70.61 31.52 60.22
CA ALA A 363 -71.01 30.22 59.66
C ALA A 363 -69.82 29.29 59.42
N GLY A 364 -68.68 29.84 58.97
CA GLY A 364 -67.44 29.09 58.75
C GLY A 364 -66.82 28.55 60.05
N ILE A 365 -66.82 29.34 61.12
CA ILE A 365 -66.38 28.90 62.46
C ILE A 365 -67.30 27.79 63.01
N ALA A 366 -68.59 27.82 62.67
CA ALA A 366 -69.56 26.78 63.01
C ALA A 366 -69.47 25.51 62.13
N GLY A 367 -68.50 25.43 61.20
CA GLY A 367 -68.31 24.28 60.29
C GLY A 367 -69.26 24.26 59.08
N GLY A 368 -70.07 25.30 58.87
CA GLY A 368 -70.94 25.44 57.71
C GLY A 368 -70.24 26.10 56.51
N LYS A 369 -70.65 25.75 55.29
CA LYS A 369 -70.24 26.46 54.06
C LYS A 369 -71.04 27.77 53.96
N GLY A 370 -70.57 28.81 54.64
CA GLY A 370 -71.07 30.17 54.46
C GLY A 370 -70.86 30.66 53.02
N ASN A 371 -71.83 31.38 52.47
CA ASN A 371 -71.76 31.94 51.12
C ASN A 371 -70.84 33.17 51.15
N ASP A 372 -69.53 32.94 50.97
CA ASP A 372 -68.51 33.99 51.06
C ASP A 372 -68.77 35.08 50.00
N PRO A 373 -68.98 36.34 50.40
CA PRO A 373 -69.23 37.44 49.46
C PRO A 373 -68.03 37.71 48.54
N VAL A 374 -66.81 37.32 48.90
CA VAL A 374 -65.63 37.40 48.01
C VAL A 374 -65.79 36.43 46.85
N LEU A 375 -66.03 35.15 47.14
CA LEU A 375 -66.22 34.12 46.11
C LEU A 375 -67.47 34.40 45.25
N GLY A 376 -68.56 34.85 45.88
CA GLY A 376 -69.78 35.26 45.18
C GLY A 376 -69.55 36.43 44.23
N PHE A 377 -68.80 37.45 44.67
CA PHE A 377 -68.46 38.61 43.84
C PHE A 377 -67.53 38.23 42.68
N PHE A 378 -66.47 37.45 42.93
CA PHE A 378 -65.56 37.00 41.89
C PHE A 378 -66.26 36.11 40.87
N ALA A 379 -67.07 35.13 41.29
CA ALA A 379 -67.81 34.25 40.37
C ALA A 379 -68.84 35.02 39.53
N THR A 380 -69.49 36.04 40.10
CA THR A 380 -70.44 36.90 39.37
C THR A 380 -69.72 37.84 38.40
N SER A 381 -68.61 38.44 38.84
CA SER A 381 -67.83 39.34 38.01
C SER A 381 -67.17 38.61 36.84
N LEU A 382 -66.58 37.44 37.07
CA LEU A 382 -65.99 36.61 36.00
C LEU A 382 -67.03 36.12 34.97
N LYS A 383 -68.27 35.84 35.39
CA LYS A 383 -69.37 35.51 34.46
C LYS A 383 -69.89 36.71 33.68
N ALA A 384 -69.74 37.92 34.22
CA ALA A 384 -70.21 39.17 33.61
C ALA A 384 -69.15 39.85 32.72
N ILE A 385 -67.90 39.39 32.74
CA ILE A 385 -66.87 39.89 31.82
C ILE A 385 -67.18 39.38 30.42
N ASP A 386 -67.46 40.32 29.51
CA ASP A 386 -67.64 40.02 28.10
C ASP A 386 -66.29 39.92 27.38
N LEU A 387 -65.89 38.70 27.02
CA LEU A 387 -64.69 38.39 26.22
C LEU A 387 -65.00 38.28 24.71
N SER A 388 -66.22 38.60 24.27
CA SER A 388 -66.65 38.40 22.86
C SER A 388 -66.07 39.43 21.87
N GLY A 389 -65.22 40.36 22.33
CA GLY A 389 -64.57 41.37 21.50
C GLY A 389 -65.47 42.55 21.09
N LYS A 390 -66.69 42.67 21.66
CA LYS A 390 -67.67 43.72 21.33
C LYS A 390 -67.68 44.91 22.29
N ALA A 391 -66.97 44.83 23.41
CA ALA A 391 -66.89 45.91 24.39
C ALA A 391 -66.03 47.08 23.85
N LYS A 392 -66.46 48.32 24.10
CA LYS A 392 -65.69 49.52 23.69
C LYS A 392 -64.46 49.67 24.58
N ALA A 393 -63.27 49.74 23.98
CA ALA A 393 -62.03 49.99 24.71
C ALA A 393 -62.08 51.36 25.42
N ASN A 394 -62.09 51.36 26.75
CA ASN A 394 -62.08 52.59 27.55
C ASN A 394 -61.26 52.38 28.83
N ALA A 395 -60.18 53.14 28.99
CA ALA A 395 -59.24 53.03 30.10
C ALA A 395 -59.86 53.35 31.48
N ALA A 396 -60.99 54.07 31.53
CA ALA A 396 -61.68 54.44 32.77
C ALA A 396 -63.08 53.80 32.90
N GLY A 397 -63.43 52.86 32.01
CA GLY A 397 -64.77 52.26 31.92
C GLY A 397 -65.02 51.14 32.94
N SER A 398 -66.02 50.31 32.67
CA SER A 398 -66.29 49.06 33.40
C SER A 398 -65.11 48.07 33.29
N VAL A 399 -65.07 47.04 34.15
CA VAL A 399 -63.99 46.03 34.15
C VAL A 399 -63.82 45.39 32.75
N SER A 400 -64.91 45.13 32.03
CA SER A 400 -64.88 44.64 30.65
C SER A 400 -64.31 45.64 29.63
N GLU A 401 -64.55 46.93 29.79
CA GLU A 401 -64.04 47.98 28.87
C GLU A 401 -62.55 48.28 29.10
N ARG A 402 -62.07 48.15 30.35
CA ARG A 402 -60.63 48.24 30.68
C ARG A 402 -59.85 47.03 30.18
N LEU A 403 -60.44 45.83 30.28
CA LEU A 403 -59.85 44.61 29.72
C LEU A 403 -59.83 44.62 28.19
N ALA A 404 -60.88 45.13 27.54
CA ALA A 404 -60.91 45.32 26.09
C ALA A 404 -59.86 46.34 25.61
N HIS A 405 -59.56 47.38 26.41
CA HIS A 405 -58.47 48.31 26.10
C HIS A 405 -57.09 47.64 26.17
N LEU A 406 -56.82 46.85 27.20
CA LEU A 406 -55.56 46.11 27.35
C LEU A 406 -55.38 45.05 26.25
N GLN A 407 -56.46 44.35 25.89
CA GLN A 407 -56.45 43.39 24.80
C GLN A 407 -56.12 44.06 23.46
N ALA A 408 -56.74 45.21 23.16
CA ALA A 408 -56.46 45.97 21.94
C ALA A 408 -55.03 46.54 21.89
N GLU A 409 -54.44 46.89 23.03
CA GLU A 409 -53.06 47.35 23.11
C GLU A 409 -52.05 46.21 22.87
N GLN A 410 -52.29 45.04 23.47
CA GLN A 410 -51.47 43.85 23.25
C GLN A 410 -51.61 43.30 21.82
N GLU A 411 -52.80 43.37 21.22
CA GLU A 411 -53.02 43.00 19.82
C GLU A 411 -52.28 43.95 18.86
N LYS A 412 -52.25 45.26 19.15
CA LYS A 412 -51.42 46.21 18.39
C LYS A 412 -49.93 45.91 18.52
N GLU A 413 -49.46 45.54 19.70
CA GLU A 413 -48.06 45.15 19.94
C GLU A 413 -47.70 43.85 19.19
N PHE A 414 -48.62 42.88 19.17
CA PHE A 414 -48.50 41.64 18.40
C PHE A 414 -48.39 41.91 16.89
N VAL A 415 -49.32 42.69 16.34
CA VAL A 415 -49.34 43.06 14.91
C VAL A 415 -48.07 43.83 14.54
N LYS A 416 -47.61 44.76 15.39
CA LYS A 416 -46.38 45.52 15.14
C LYS A 416 -45.11 44.64 15.10
N THR A 417 -45.09 43.58 15.91
CA THR A 417 -43.92 42.71 16.09
C THR A 417 -43.84 41.63 15.02
N PHE A 418 -44.97 41.00 14.65
CA PHE A 418 -45.00 39.83 13.77
C PHE A 418 -45.53 40.10 12.35
N TYR A 419 -46.15 41.26 12.10
CA TYR A 419 -46.66 41.64 10.77
C TYR A 419 -45.94 42.87 10.20
N ILE A 420 -46.02 43.02 8.87
CA ILE A 420 -45.57 44.22 8.15
C ILE A 420 -46.67 45.27 8.22
N SER A 421 -46.32 46.50 8.58
CA SER A 421 -47.28 47.60 8.55
C SER A 421 -47.54 48.10 7.12
N GLY A 422 -48.72 48.69 6.87
CA GLY A 422 -49.03 49.26 5.55
C GLY A 422 -48.04 50.36 5.12
N GLU A 423 -47.46 51.09 6.07
CA GLU A 423 -46.45 52.13 5.82
C GLU A 423 -45.08 51.53 5.44
N GLU A 424 -44.68 50.44 6.10
CA GLU A 424 -43.46 49.68 5.79
C GLU A 424 -43.55 49.04 4.39
N ALA A 425 -44.72 48.50 4.03
CA ALA A 425 -44.96 47.97 2.68
C ALA A 425 -44.93 49.08 1.60
N ALA A 426 -45.53 50.23 1.88
CA ALA A 426 -45.55 51.36 0.94
C ALA A 426 -44.17 52.01 0.73
N THR A 427 -43.32 52.04 1.76
CA THR A 427 -41.94 52.54 1.67
C THR A 427 -41.05 51.58 0.89
N ALA A 428 -41.19 50.26 1.12
CA ALA A 428 -40.50 49.22 0.36
C ALA A 428 -40.81 49.23 -1.14
N LYS A 429 -42.09 49.45 -1.46
CA LYS A 429 -42.59 49.54 -2.85
C LYS A 429 -41.99 50.75 -3.58
N LYS A 430 -41.68 51.83 -2.87
CA LYS A 430 -41.05 53.04 -3.43
C LYS A 430 -39.53 52.93 -3.55
N SER A 431 -38.86 52.22 -2.63
CA SER A 431 -37.40 52.11 -2.62
C SER A 431 -36.84 51.10 -3.63
N GLY A 432 -37.56 50.01 -3.92
CA GLY A 432 -37.18 49.04 -4.95
C GLY A 432 -35.83 48.32 -4.76
N ASN A 433 -35.17 48.49 -3.62
CA ASN A 433 -33.80 48.03 -3.36
C ASN A 433 -33.77 46.71 -2.56
N GLU A 434 -32.75 45.88 -2.80
CA GLU A 434 -32.60 44.55 -2.18
C GLU A 434 -32.48 44.61 -0.65
N GLN A 435 -31.85 45.66 -0.11
CA GLN A 435 -31.72 45.87 1.33
C GLN A 435 -33.06 46.10 2.03
N SER A 436 -33.97 46.87 1.42
CA SER A 436 -35.32 47.08 1.97
C SER A 436 -36.14 45.78 1.96
N MET A 437 -35.98 44.97 0.91
CA MET A 437 -36.58 43.63 0.84
C MET A 437 -36.08 42.71 1.97
N GLN A 438 -34.76 42.65 2.18
CA GLN A 438 -34.15 41.82 3.23
C GLN A 438 -34.60 42.22 4.63
N GLN A 439 -34.75 43.52 4.91
CA GLN A 439 -35.22 44.03 6.19
C GLN A 439 -36.67 43.63 6.49
N LEU A 440 -37.55 43.67 5.48
CA LEU A 440 -38.97 43.30 5.64
C LEU A 440 -39.16 41.80 5.83
N TYR A 441 -38.47 41.00 5.01
CA TYR A 441 -38.55 39.55 5.14
C TYR A 441 -37.91 39.05 6.44
N ALA A 442 -36.86 39.70 6.93
CA ALA A 442 -36.30 39.41 8.25
C ALA A 442 -37.32 39.65 9.38
N LYS A 443 -38.17 40.66 9.25
CA LYS A 443 -39.22 40.97 10.23
C LYS A 443 -40.34 39.92 10.26
N VAL A 444 -40.79 39.45 9.10
CA VAL A 444 -41.76 38.34 8.99
C VAL A 444 -41.09 36.97 9.10
N GLY A 445 -39.77 36.95 9.30
CA GLY A 445 -38.87 35.78 9.34
C GLY A 445 -38.99 34.80 8.17
N TYR A 446 -39.52 35.27 7.05
CA TYR A 446 -39.32 34.63 5.77
C TYR A 446 -37.86 34.76 5.37
N HIS A 447 -37.27 33.66 4.94
CA HIS A 447 -35.90 33.67 4.48
C HIS A 447 -35.84 34.22 3.05
N VAL A 448 -35.32 35.43 2.88
CA VAL A 448 -34.53 35.72 1.69
C VAL A 448 -33.16 35.14 1.98
N LEU A 449 -32.76 34.15 1.19
CA LEU A 449 -31.36 33.74 1.10
C LEU A 449 -30.53 35.02 0.92
N GLY A 450 -29.80 35.45 1.96
CA GLY A 450 -28.68 36.36 1.74
C GLY A 450 -27.86 35.73 0.62
N SER A 451 -27.51 36.53 -0.39
CA SER A 451 -26.84 36.14 -1.64
C SER A 451 -26.34 34.69 -1.59
N PHE A 452 -26.90 33.80 -2.43
CA PHE A 452 -26.29 32.48 -2.65
C PHE A 452 -24.80 32.75 -2.76
N GLY A 453 -24.02 32.26 -1.80
CA GLY A 453 -22.66 32.71 -1.56
C GLY A 453 -21.80 32.45 -2.79
N LEU A 454 -21.87 33.35 -3.76
CA LEU A 454 -20.85 33.60 -4.75
C LEU A 454 -19.79 34.35 -3.98
N THR A 455 -19.14 33.64 -3.05
CA THR A 455 -17.87 34.09 -2.49
C THR A 455 -17.00 34.48 -3.67
N GLU A 456 -16.39 35.65 -3.58
CA GLU A 456 -15.44 36.13 -4.56
C GLU A 456 -14.52 34.99 -4.97
N VAL A 457 -14.56 34.65 -6.26
CA VAL A 457 -13.70 33.62 -6.83
C VAL A 457 -12.26 34.02 -6.46
N PRO A 458 -11.47 33.14 -5.82
CA PRO A 458 -10.15 33.49 -5.34
C PRO A 458 -9.29 34.04 -6.48
N GLU A 459 -8.43 35.00 -6.14
CA GLU A 459 -7.52 35.67 -7.08
C GLU A 459 -6.81 34.69 -8.02
N LYS A 460 -6.68 35.13 -9.28
CA LYS A 460 -6.20 34.38 -10.44
C LYS A 460 -5.01 33.47 -10.10
N PRO A 461 -5.10 32.14 -10.34
CA PRO A 461 -3.96 31.25 -10.19
C PRO A 461 -2.89 31.56 -11.27
N SER A 462 -1.61 31.41 -10.95
CA SER A 462 -0.48 31.83 -11.80
C SER A 462 -0.25 31.01 -13.08
N MET A 463 -1.23 30.22 -13.56
CA MET A 463 -1.08 29.31 -14.69
C MET A 463 -2.05 29.66 -15.84
N PRO A 464 -1.54 29.93 -17.06
CA PRO A 464 -2.34 30.45 -18.17
C PRO A 464 -3.43 29.48 -18.69
N SER A 465 -3.32 28.18 -18.43
CA SER A 465 -4.36 27.20 -18.77
C SER A 465 -5.51 27.16 -17.75
N ALA A 466 -5.21 27.40 -16.47
CA ALA A 466 -6.21 27.52 -15.41
C ALA A 466 -6.97 28.86 -15.52
N ASP A 467 -6.29 29.91 -15.99
CA ASP A 467 -6.87 31.25 -16.15
C ASP A 467 -8.09 31.29 -17.07
N LYS A 468 -8.10 30.50 -18.16
CA LYS A 468 -9.24 30.43 -19.07
C LYS A 468 -10.46 29.78 -18.41
N TYR A 469 -10.25 28.64 -17.74
CA TYR A 469 -11.32 27.92 -17.04
C TYR A 469 -11.89 28.73 -15.87
N VAL A 470 -11.02 29.38 -15.08
CA VAL A 470 -11.41 30.24 -13.97
C VAL A 470 -12.16 31.48 -14.48
N GLY A 471 -11.70 32.09 -15.58
CA GLY A 471 -12.39 33.21 -16.23
C GLY A 471 -13.80 32.85 -16.71
N GLU A 472 -13.95 31.72 -17.41
CA GLU A 472 -15.26 31.23 -17.87
C GLU A 472 -16.22 30.96 -16.70
N ILE A 473 -15.73 30.39 -15.59
CA ILE A 473 -16.54 30.19 -14.38
C ILE A 473 -16.93 31.51 -13.73
N ALA A 474 -15.99 32.46 -13.60
CA ALA A 474 -16.26 33.76 -12.98
C ALA A 474 -17.33 34.54 -13.77
N ASP A 475 -17.26 34.53 -15.10
CA ASP A 475 -18.25 35.15 -15.97
C ASP A 475 -19.62 34.48 -15.85
N ALA A 476 -19.67 33.15 -15.83
CA ALA A 476 -20.91 32.40 -15.65
C ALA A 476 -21.54 32.67 -14.27
N ALA A 477 -20.71 32.70 -13.22
CA ALA A 477 -21.12 33.01 -11.86
C ALA A 477 -21.69 34.44 -11.74
N SER A 478 -21.02 35.42 -12.34
CA SER A 478 -21.48 36.82 -12.35
C SER A 478 -22.84 36.97 -13.06
N LYS A 479 -23.01 36.32 -14.23
CA LYS A 479 -24.29 36.32 -14.95
C LYS A 479 -25.41 35.68 -14.14
N LEU A 480 -25.15 34.52 -13.54
CA LEU A 480 -26.12 33.83 -12.70
C LEU A 480 -26.50 34.64 -11.46
N GLY A 481 -25.52 35.29 -10.81
CA GLY A 481 -25.75 36.17 -9.67
C GLY A 481 -26.73 37.30 -10.00
N LYS A 482 -26.52 37.99 -11.12
CA LYS A 482 -27.42 39.06 -11.60
C LYS A 482 -28.82 38.55 -11.93
N GLU A 483 -28.92 37.36 -12.53
CA GLU A 483 -30.22 36.77 -12.85
C GLU A 483 -31.01 36.37 -11.59
N ILE A 484 -30.32 35.82 -10.58
CA ILE A 484 -30.91 35.48 -9.28
C ILE A 484 -31.43 36.75 -8.57
N GLU A 485 -30.61 37.80 -8.52
CA GLU A 485 -30.99 39.08 -7.91
C GLU A 485 -32.24 39.66 -8.57
N LYS A 486 -32.27 39.69 -9.91
CA LYS A 486 -33.42 40.16 -10.68
C LYS A 486 -34.69 39.36 -10.37
N LYS A 487 -34.63 38.02 -10.44
CA LYS A 487 -35.81 37.16 -10.17
C LYS A 487 -36.34 37.32 -8.74
N ARG A 488 -35.46 37.56 -7.76
CA ARG A 488 -35.86 37.84 -6.38
C ARG A 488 -36.62 39.15 -6.25
N LEU A 489 -36.10 40.22 -6.86
CA LEU A 489 -36.74 41.52 -6.86
C LEU A 489 -38.09 41.49 -7.60
N ASP A 490 -38.16 40.83 -8.76
CA ASP A 490 -39.41 40.66 -9.53
C ASP A 490 -40.47 39.91 -8.69
N SER A 491 -40.08 38.82 -8.01
CA SER A 491 -40.98 38.04 -7.16
C SER A 491 -41.45 38.84 -5.93
N PHE A 492 -40.56 39.63 -5.33
CA PHE A 492 -40.90 40.53 -4.23
C PHE A 492 -41.89 41.60 -4.68
N GLN A 493 -41.63 42.27 -5.80
CA GLN A 493 -42.53 43.29 -6.34
C GLN A 493 -43.91 42.70 -6.67
N ALA A 494 -43.97 41.49 -7.22
CA ALA A 494 -45.23 40.80 -7.50
C ALA A 494 -46.04 40.46 -6.22
N ALA A 495 -45.39 40.19 -5.10
CA ALA A 495 -46.08 39.91 -3.83
C ALA A 495 -46.74 41.15 -3.19
N PHE A 496 -46.27 42.36 -3.55
CA PHE A 496 -46.80 43.65 -3.08
C PHE A 496 -47.52 44.46 -4.19
N ALA A 497 -47.68 43.86 -5.38
CA ALA A 497 -48.44 44.42 -6.49
C ALA A 497 -49.94 44.31 -6.19
#